data_AF-A0A497VIJ0-F1
#
_entry.id   AF-A0A497VIJ0-F1
#
_cell.length_a   1.000
_cell.length_b   1.000
_cell.length_c   1.000
_cell.angle_alpha   90.00
_cell.angle_beta   90.00
_cell.angle_gamma   90.00
#
_symmetry.space_group_name_H-M   'P 1'
#
loop_
_entity.id
_entity.type
_entity.pdbx_description
1 polymer ?
#
loop_
_entity_poly.entity_id
_entity_poly.type
_entity_poly.pdbx_seq_one_letter_code
_entity_poly.pdbx_strand_id
1 'polypeptide(L)'
;MTTPETVIASYLDHIEDEAYIEAAIARYGAARLVGTAVRLVRTLATESFNDAALFVRDVSIGLFRPEITQTFREQLPGSGLFDALDCGLRAPSFHLRSQAAYTFGKLGYPENAERLIRILEERRDIDPLLTPQLMFEIRWLKDDEEAHWRRIQWLAEAPQGICRWATLQAVEATGPSPHGTRIDDLLTILKNDPFDAIRAEAASLQETLRLRAAATHQTPTSTHSQDYISLNDQAVQTTAGQTPMTFSDLSIRFWHHHVAADYTPADLLAFLATQNGHCKTVT
;
A
#
# COMPACT_ATOMS: atom_id res chain seq x y z
N MET A 1 3.35 -33.13 17.34
CA MET A 1 1.88 -33.09 17.14
C MET A 1 1.57 -31.79 16.42
N THR A 2 0.79 -31.81 15.34
CA THR A 2 0.34 -30.58 14.67
C THR A 2 -0.55 -29.77 15.62
N THR A 3 -0.28 -28.47 15.75
CA THR A 3 -1.07 -27.46 16.47
C THR A 3 -1.64 -26.44 15.49
N PRO A 4 -2.65 -25.63 15.86
CA PRO A 4 -3.12 -24.51 15.04
C PRO A 4 -2.00 -23.55 14.61
N GLU A 5 -1.02 -23.30 15.49
CA GLU A 5 0.14 -22.46 15.20
C GLU A 5 1.00 -23.07 14.10
N THR A 6 1.28 -24.37 14.16
CA THR A 6 2.05 -25.05 13.10
C THR A 6 1.30 -25.08 11.76
N VAL A 7 -0.04 -25.10 11.79
CA VAL A 7 -0.86 -25.02 10.56
C VAL A 7 -0.68 -23.65 9.90
N ILE A 8 -0.77 -22.58 10.68
CA ILE A 8 -0.61 -21.22 10.18
C ILE A 8 0.83 -21.00 9.68
N ALA A 9 1.83 -21.41 10.45
CA ALA A 9 3.24 -21.25 10.07
C ALA A 9 3.61 -22.02 8.79
N SER A 10 2.99 -23.18 8.55
CA SER A 10 3.25 -23.98 7.34
C SER A 10 2.41 -23.53 6.14
N TYR A 11 1.51 -22.55 6.30
CA TYR A 11 0.57 -22.19 5.22
C TYR A 11 1.26 -21.70 3.95
N LEU A 12 2.44 -21.09 4.05
CA LEU A 12 3.20 -20.64 2.89
C LEU A 12 3.52 -21.79 1.90
N ASP A 13 3.77 -22.99 2.42
CA ASP A 13 4.03 -24.19 1.62
C ASP A 13 2.74 -24.82 1.04
N HIS A 14 1.59 -24.28 1.43
CA HIS A 14 0.24 -24.75 1.12
C HIS A 14 -0.66 -23.61 0.61
N ILE A 15 -0.08 -22.58 0.00
CA ILE A 15 -0.85 -21.47 -0.60
C ILE A 15 -1.87 -22.06 -1.57
N GLU A 16 -3.12 -21.60 -1.45
CA GLU A 16 -4.27 -22.04 -2.28
C GLU A 16 -4.56 -23.56 -2.23
N ASP A 17 -3.94 -24.32 -1.32
CA ASP A 17 -4.24 -25.74 -1.11
C ASP A 17 -5.53 -25.88 -0.28
N GLU A 18 -6.64 -26.07 -0.99
CA GLU A 18 -7.95 -26.20 -0.36
C GLU A 18 -8.06 -27.43 0.55
N ALA A 19 -7.44 -28.56 0.18
CA ALA A 19 -7.49 -29.79 0.97
C ALA A 19 -6.76 -29.61 2.31
N TYR A 20 -5.67 -28.85 2.31
CA TYR A 20 -4.97 -28.45 3.53
C TYR A 20 -5.87 -27.63 4.47
N ILE A 21 -6.58 -26.64 3.94
CA ILE A 21 -7.49 -25.81 4.73
C ILE A 21 -8.68 -26.61 5.25
N GLU A 22 -9.29 -27.48 4.45
CA GLU A 22 -10.38 -28.36 4.88
C GLU A 22 -9.94 -29.28 6.02
N ALA A 23 -8.75 -29.89 5.91
CA ALA A 23 -8.19 -30.74 6.95
C ALA A 23 -7.93 -29.95 8.25
N ALA A 24 -7.45 -28.71 8.14
CA ALA A 24 -7.26 -27.83 9.29
C ALA A 24 -8.58 -27.46 9.97
N ILE A 25 -9.62 -27.10 9.20
CA ILE A 25 -10.96 -26.78 9.72
C ILE A 25 -11.55 -27.99 10.41
N ALA A 26 -11.54 -29.16 9.77
CA ALA A 26 -12.09 -30.40 10.33
C ALA A 26 -11.43 -30.78 11.67
N ARG A 27 -10.13 -30.47 11.81
CA ARG A 27 -9.35 -30.82 12.99
C ARG A 27 -9.46 -29.83 14.14
N TYR A 28 -9.46 -28.52 13.86
CA TYR A 28 -9.36 -27.49 14.89
C TYR A 28 -10.58 -26.58 15.00
N GLY A 29 -11.40 -26.51 13.94
CA GLY A 29 -12.46 -25.53 13.78
C GLY A 29 -11.91 -24.15 13.39
N ALA A 30 -12.66 -23.44 12.55
CA ALA A 30 -12.28 -22.10 12.07
C ALA A 30 -12.11 -21.08 13.20
N ALA A 31 -13.00 -21.09 14.21
CA ALA A 31 -12.92 -20.18 15.36
C ALA A 31 -11.57 -20.30 16.10
N ARG A 32 -11.06 -21.53 16.26
CA ARG A 32 -9.76 -21.77 16.93
C ARG A 32 -8.59 -21.34 16.05
N LEU A 33 -8.67 -21.53 14.74
CA LEU A 33 -7.67 -21.07 13.78
C LEU A 33 -7.60 -19.54 13.76
N VAL A 34 -8.74 -18.85 13.67
CA VAL A 34 -8.84 -17.39 13.78
C VAL A 34 -8.30 -16.91 15.12
N GLY A 35 -8.74 -17.50 16.24
CA GLY A 35 -8.23 -17.14 17.56
C GLY A 35 -6.72 -17.36 17.71
N THR A 36 -6.14 -18.31 16.97
CA THR A 36 -4.69 -18.51 16.92
C THR A 36 -3.99 -17.45 16.07
N ALA A 37 -4.53 -17.14 14.89
CA ALA A 37 -4.02 -16.05 14.05
C ALA A 37 -4.01 -14.73 14.82
N VAL A 38 -5.09 -14.40 15.56
CA VAL A 38 -5.15 -13.21 16.42
C VAL A 38 -4.03 -13.19 17.46
N ARG A 39 -3.75 -14.31 18.15
CA ARG A 39 -2.64 -14.38 19.11
C ARG A 39 -1.30 -14.13 18.43
N LEU A 40 -1.06 -14.73 17.27
CA LEU A 40 0.19 -14.59 16.52
C LEU A 40 0.40 -13.15 16.04
N VAL A 41 -0.63 -12.51 15.48
CA VAL A 41 -0.61 -11.07 15.10
C VAL A 41 -0.29 -10.18 16.31
N ARG A 42 -0.87 -10.46 17.49
CA ARG A 42 -0.60 -9.67 18.71
C ARG A 42 0.84 -9.74 19.21
N THR A 43 1.61 -10.77 18.85
CA THR A 43 3.01 -10.88 19.28
C THR A 43 3.90 -9.81 18.66
N LEU A 44 3.50 -9.26 17.49
CA LEU A 44 4.32 -8.38 16.67
C LEU A 44 5.69 -8.98 16.30
N ALA A 45 5.86 -10.31 16.40
CA ALA A 45 7.02 -11.00 15.86
C ALA A 45 6.85 -11.14 14.34
N THR A 46 7.80 -10.63 13.57
CA THR A 46 7.67 -10.47 12.10
C THR A 46 7.20 -11.73 11.37
N GLU A 47 7.85 -12.86 11.59
CA GLU A 47 7.51 -14.13 10.94
C GLU A 47 6.08 -14.59 11.31
N SER A 48 5.81 -14.74 12.61
CA SER A 48 4.48 -15.15 13.09
C SER A 48 3.35 -14.19 12.70
N PHE A 49 3.64 -12.89 12.65
CA PHE A 49 2.68 -11.88 12.18
C PHE A 49 2.37 -12.09 10.70
N ASN A 50 3.40 -12.24 9.87
CA ASN A 50 3.25 -12.42 8.43
C ASN A 50 2.47 -13.69 8.11
N ASP A 51 2.83 -14.82 8.72
CA ASP A 51 2.15 -16.10 8.48
C ASP A 51 0.67 -16.02 8.85
N ALA A 52 0.37 -15.41 10.01
CA ALA A 52 -1.00 -15.25 10.48
C ALA A 52 -1.81 -14.26 9.62
N ALA A 53 -1.21 -13.16 9.19
CA ALA A 53 -1.83 -12.16 8.32
C ALA A 53 -2.09 -12.74 6.92
N LEU A 54 -1.12 -13.46 6.36
CA LEU A 54 -1.24 -14.20 5.09
C LEU A 54 -2.37 -15.21 5.17
N PHE A 55 -2.31 -16.11 6.15
CA PHE A 55 -3.32 -17.16 6.36
C PHE A 55 -4.72 -16.57 6.47
N VAL A 56 -4.94 -15.61 7.38
CA VAL A 56 -6.28 -15.08 7.63
C VAL A 56 -6.83 -14.30 6.44
N ARG A 57 -5.97 -13.59 5.71
CA ARG A 57 -6.36 -12.88 4.50
C ARG A 57 -6.84 -13.87 3.44
N ASP A 58 -6.00 -14.83 3.09
CA ASP A 58 -6.22 -15.71 1.95
C ASP A 58 -7.47 -16.60 2.16
N VAL A 59 -7.67 -17.10 3.39
CA VAL A 59 -8.90 -17.86 3.73
C VAL A 59 -10.16 -17.00 3.79
N SER A 60 -10.06 -15.66 3.75
CA SER A 60 -11.19 -14.73 3.92
C SER A 60 -11.53 -13.88 2.69
N ILE A 61 -10.72 -13.92 1.62
CA ILE A 61 -10.90 -13.08 0.41
C ILE A 61 -11.42 -13.84 -0.82
N GLY A 62 -11.83 -15.10 -0.66
CA GLY A 62 -12.47 -15.86 -1.74
C GLY A 62 -11.51 -16.66 -2.63
N LEU A 63 -10.31 -16.98 -2.15
CA LEU A 63 -9.40 -17.92 -2.85
C LEU A 63 -9.88 -19.37 -2.77
N PHE A 64 -10.77 -19.68 -1.82
CA PHE A 64 -11.31 -21.00 -1.58
C PHE A 64 -12.81 -21.02 -1.83
N ARG A 65 -13.40 -22.23 -1.82
CA ARG A 65 -14.85 -22.43 -1.83
C ARG A 65 -15.61 -21.42 -0.93
N PRO A 66 -16.77 -20.89 -1.38
CA PRO A 66 -17.53 -19.88 -0.64
C PRO A 66 -17.83 -20.27 0.81
N GLU A 67 -18.07 -21.55 1.08
CA GLU A 67 -18.39 -22.05 2.43
C GLU A 67 -17.20 -21.91 3.39
N ILE A 68 -15.98 -22.22 2.91
CA ILE A 68 -14.75 -22.04 3.70
C ILE A 68 -14.56 -20.55 3.98
N THR A 69 -14.64 -19.73 2.92
CA THR A 69 -14.46 -18.29 3.02
C THR A 69 -15.45 -17.67 4.00
N GLN A 70 -16.74 -18.00 3.87
CA GLN A 70 -17.79 -17.50 4.73
C GLN A 70 -17.59 -17.95 6.19
N THR A 71 -17.19 -19.21 6.41
CA THR A 71 -16.91 -19.74 7.74
C THR A 71 -15.85 -18.92 8.46
N PHE A 72 -14.79 -18.48 7.78
CA PHE A 72 -13.78 -17.60 8.38
C PHE A 72 -14.28 -16.16 8.56
N ARG A 73 -14.92 -15.59 7.55
CA ARG A 73 -15.42 -14.20 7.58
C ARG A 73 -16.40 -13.94 8.72
N GLU A 74 -17.24 -14.91 9.07
CA GLU A 74 -18.17 -14.80 10.20
C GLU A 74 -17.46 -14.74 11.56
N GLN A 75 -16.25 -15.27 11.66
CA GLN A 75 -15.48 -15.24 12.90
C GLN A 75 -14.69 -13.95 13.09
N LEU A 76 -14.41 -13.19 12.02
CA LEU A 76 -13.51 -12.03 12.12
C LEU A 76 -14.10 -10.91 12.98
N PRO A 77 -15.37 -10.48 12.79
CA PRO A 77 -15.99 -9.52 13.70
C PRO A 77 -16.02 -10.06 15.14
N GLY A 78 -15.51 -9.28 16.09
CA GLY A 78 -15.48 -9.67 17.50
C GLY A 78 -14.33 -10.63 17.91
N SER A 79 -13.56 -11.18 16.96
CA SER A 79 -12.38 -12.01 17.29
C SER A 79 -11.24 -11.25 17.99
N GLY A 80 -11.23 -9.92 17.88
CA GLY A 80 -10.11 -9.07 18.27
C GLY A 80 -8.97 -9.00 17.25
N LEU A 81 -9.15 -9.55 16.04
CA LEU A 81 -8.19 -9.42 14.93
C LEU A 81 -7.94 -7.96 14.57
N PHE A 82 -9.01 -7.19 14.37
CA PHE A 82 -8.89 -5.78 13.98
C PHE A 82 -8.15 -4.96 15.03
N ASP A 83 -8.31 -5.24 16.32
CA ASP A 83 -7.54 -4.56 17.37
C ASP A 83 -6.07 -5.01 17.38
N ALA A 84 -5.79 -6.27 17.05
CA ALA A 84 -4.43 -6.77 16.90
C ALA A 84 -3.70 -6.11 15.70
N LEU A 85 -4.39 -5.97 14.57
CA LEU A 85 -3.89 -5.27 13.39
C LEU A 85 -3.70 -3.77 13.66
N ASP A 86 -4.59 -3.14 14.42
CA ASP A 86 -4.49 -1.73 14.84
C ASP A 86 -3.22 -1.48 15.69
N CYS A 87 -2.81 -2.47 16.50
CA CYS A 87 -1.51 -2.46 17.16
C CYS A 87 -0.35 -2.62 16.16
N GLY A 88 -0.51 -3.50 15.16
CA GLY A 88 0.44 -3.70 14.07
C GLY A 88 0.69 -2.42 13.26
N LEU A 89 -0.34 -1.62 12.99
CA LEU A 89 -0.24 -0.29 12.36
C LEU A 89 0.60 0.70 13.17
N ARG A 90 0.79 0.45 14.47
CA ARG A 90 1.63 1.27 15.35
C ARG A 90 2.99 0.63 15.68
N ALA A 91 3.30 -0.53 15.11
CA ALA A 91 4.55 -1.21 15.37
C ALA A 91 5.77 -0.36 14.92
N PRO A 92 6.93 -0.49 15.59
CA PRO A 92 8.18 0.14 15.14
C PRO A 92 8.59 -0.30 13.74
N SER A 93 8.31 -1.56 13.39
CA SER A 93 8.66 -2.13 12.09
C SER A 93 7.77 -1.61 10.96
N PHE A 94 8.35 -1.03 9.90
CA PHE A 94 7.59 -0.65 8.69
C PHE A 94 6.88 -1.86 8.06
N HIS A 95 7.58 -2.99 7.99
CA HIS A 95 7.01 -4.23 7.44
C HIS A 95 5.72 -4.63 8.15
N LEU A 96 5.71 -4.63 9.49
CA LEU A 96 4.51 -4.95 10.27
C LEU A 96 3.36 -3.97 10.00
N ARG A 97 3.66 -2.68 9.90
CA ARG A 97 2.64 -1.66 9.60
C ARG A 97 2.06 -1.84 8.21
N SER A 98 2.92 -2.06 7.22
CA SER A 98 2.52 -2.30 5.84
C SER A 98 1.66 -3.56 5.72
N GLN A 99 2.06 -4.66 6.36
CA GLN A 99 1.27 -5.89 6.39
C GLN A 99 -0.07 -5.71 7.12
N ALA A 100 -0.09 -4.95 8.21
CA ALA A 100 -1.33 -4.64 8.92
C ALA A 100 -2.29 -3.82 8.04
N ALA A 101 -1.80 -2.77 7.38
CA ALA A 101 -2.58 -1.94 6.47
C ALA A 101 -3.15 -2.75 5.30
N TYR A 102 -2.30 -3.57 4.66
CA TYR A 102 -2.70 -4.48 3.59
C TYR A 102 -3.79 -5.44 4.04
N THR A 103 -3.63 -6.04 5.22
CA THR A 103 -4.59 -7.00 5.77
C THR A 103 -5.93 -6.34 6.04
N PHE A 104 -5.95 -5.14 6.63
CA PHE A 104 -7.19 -4.38 6.80
C PHE A 104 -7.94 -4.15 5.49
N GLY A 105 -7.23 -3.66 4.47
CA GLY A 105 -7.81 -3.36 3.17
C GLY A 105 -8.36 -4.61 2.48
N LYS A 106 -7.58 -5.70 2.46
CA LYS A 106 -7.97 -6.94 1.78
C LYS A 106 -9.12 -7.67 2.43
N LEU A 107 -9.24 -7.63 3.76
CA LEU A 107 -10.40 -8.25 4.43
C LEU A 107 -11.73 -7.58 4.03
N GLY A 108 -11.70 -6.33 3.57
CA GLY A 108 -12.84 -5.69 2.90
C GLY A 108 -13.98 -5.32 3.83
N TYR A 109 -13.68 -4.92 5.08
CA TYR A 109 -14.66 -4.47 6.05
C TYR A 109 -14.67 -2.93 6.09
N PRO A 110 -15.70 -2.26 5.51
CA PRO A 110 -15.71 -0.81 5.33
C PRO A 110 -15.57 -0.01 6.63
N GLU A 111 -16.04 -0.56 7.76
CA GLU A 111 -15.92 0.05 9.08
C GLU A 111 -14.47 0.26 9.54
N ASN A 112 -13.52 -0.47 8.94
CA ASN A 112 -12.10 -0.32 9.25
C ASN A 112 -11.44 0.85 8.52
N ALA A 113 -12.10 1.49 7.56
CA ALA A 113 -11.58 2.68 6.89
C ALA A 113 -11.25 3.78 7.92
N GLU A 114 -12.11 3.99 8.93
CA GLU A 114 -11.88 4.99 9.98
C GLU A 114 -10.67 4.67 10.86
N ARG A 115 -10.31 3.38 11.02
CA ARG A 115 -9.06 3.00 11.72
C ARG A 115 -7.84 3.41 10.90
N LEU A 116 -7.84 3.12 9.60
CA LEU A 116 -6.75 3.50 8.70
C LEU A 116 -6.61 5.02 8.57
N ILE A 117 -7.74 5.76 8.54
CA ILE A 117 -7.74 7.23 8.52
C ILE A 117 -7.05 7.78 9.77
N ARG A 118 -7.38 7.28 10.97
CA ARG A 118 -6.71 7.73 12.20
C ARG A 118 -5.21 7.45 12.18
N ILE A 119 -4.78 6.30 11.64
CA ILE A 119 -3.35 6.00 11.50
C ILE A 119 -2.67 6.93 10.50
N LEU A 120 -3.33 7.26 9.39
CA LEU A 120 -2.83 8.24 8.44
C LEU A 120 -2.65 9.62 9.10
N GLU A 121 -3.63 10.05 9.90
CA GLU A 121 -3.58 11.28 10.72
C GLU A 121 -2.42 11.28 11.72
N GLU A 122 -2.27 10.21 12.49
CA GLU A 122 -1.21 10.05 13.48
C GLU A 122 0.19 10.02 12.86
N ARG A 123 0.33 9.50 11.63
CA ARG A 123 1.63 9.17 11.02
C ARG A 123 2.04 10.03 9.83
N ARG A 124 1.17 10.93 9.34
CA ARG A 124 1.42 11.78 8.16
C ARG A 124 2.82 12.39 8.13
N ASP A 125 3.27 12.91 9.26
CA ASP A 125 4.52 13.67 9.33
C ASP A 125 5.75 12.81 9.71
N ILE A 126 5.58 11.51 9.94
CA ILE A 126 6.65 10.62 10.43
C ILE A 126 6.81 9.31 9.65
N ASP A 127 5.85 8.89 8.84
CA ASP A 127 5.86 7.57 8.17
C ASP A 127 5.51 7.67 6.67
N PRO A 128 6.35 8.37 5.88
CA PRO A 128 6.03 8.65 4.47
C PRO A 128 5.93 7.39 3.60
N LEU A 129 6.56 6.27 3.96
CA LEU A 129 6.47 5.01 3.20
C LEU A 129 5.12 4.32 3.39
N LEU A 130 4.47 4.51 4.54
CA LEU A 130 3.17 3.90 4.82
C LEU A 130 2.01 4.69 4.19
N THR A 131 2.19 6.00 4.00
CA THR A 131 1.18 6.93 3.49
C THR A 131 0.52 6.48 2.18
N PRO A 132 1.24 6.11 1.10
CA PRO A 132 0.62 5.72 -0.16
C PRO A 132 -0.27 4.49 -0.01
N GLN A 133 0.18 3.51 0.78
CA GLN A 133 -0.58 2.30 1.04
C GLN A 133 -1.85 2.60 1.84
N LEU A 134 -1.77 3.40 2.91
CA LEU A 134 -2.96 3.81 3.67
C LEU A 134 -3.97 4.52 2.77
N MET A 135 -3.52 5.43 1.91
CA MET A 135 -4.40 6.13 0.97
C MET A 135 -5.13 5.17 0.02
N PHE A 136 -4.40 4.17 -0.50
CA PHE A 136 -4.98 3.12 -1.33
C PHE A 136 -6.01 2.29 -0.58
N GLU A 137 -5.65 1.74 0.59
CA GLU A 137 -6.54 0.85 1.34
C GLU A 137 -7.77 1.59 1.91
N ILE A 138 -7.64 2.86 2.28
CA ILE A 138 -8.78 3.71 2.69
C ILE A 138 -9.76 3.86 1.53
N ARG A 139 -9.27 4.20 0.33
CA ARG A 139 -10.12 4.35 -0.87
C ARG A 139 -10.76 3.02 -1.24
N TRP A 140 -10.01 1.92 -1.13
CA TRP A 140 -10.52 0.57 -1.39
C TRP A 140 -11.68 0.18 -0.46
N LEU A 141 -11.58 0.51 0.83
CA LEU A 141 -12.62 0.21 1.81
C LEU A 141 -13.81 1.18 1.78
N LYS A 142 -13.57 2.43 1.37
CA LYS A 142 -14.56 3.50 1.36
C LYS A 142 -14.37 4.39 0.14
N ASP A 143 -15.21 4.18 -0.86
CA ASP A 143 -15.24 4.95 -2.09
C ASP A 143 -15.91 6.32 -1.86
N ASP A 144 -15.14 7.26 -1.31
CA ASP A 144 -15.52 8.65 -1.08
C ASP A 144 -14.47 9.56 -1.74
N GLU A 145 -14.72 9.90 -3.01
CA GLU A 145 -13.79 10.66 -3.86
C GLU A 145 -13.46 12.04 -3.27
N GLU A 146 -14.46 12.74 -2.72
CA GLU A 146 -14.29 14.07 -2.14
C GLU A 146 -13.44 14.04 -0.86
N ALA A 147 -13.67 13.05 0.01
CA ALA A 147 -12.83 12.87 1.19
C ALA A 147 -11.42 12.36 0.82
N HIS A 148 -11.30 11.51 -0.20
CA HIS A 148 -10.00 11.06 -0.71
C HIS A 148 -9.18 12.24 -1.22
N TRP A 149 -9.79 13.12 -2.02
CA TRP A 149 -9.11 14.30 -2.55
C TRP A 149 -8.68 15.29 -1.45
N ARG A 150 -9.55 15.55 -0.46
CA ARG A 150 -9.17 16.39 0.70
C ARG A 150 -7.97 15.82 1.44
N ARG A 151 -7.85 14.50 1.56
CA ARG A 151 -6.67 13.86 2.16
C ARG A 151 -5.41 14.03 1.31
N ILE A 152 -5.52 13.91 -0.01
CA ILE A 152 -4.38 14.19 -0.91
C ILE A 152 -3.89 15.63 -0.71
N GLN A 153 -4.79 16.63 -0.72
CA GLN A 153 -4.43 18.03 -0.49
C GLN A 153 -3.77 18.22 0.88
N TRP A 154 -4.36 17.63 1.92
CA TRP A 154 -3.79 17.68 3.26
C TRP A 154 -2.41 17.01 3.34
N LEU A 155 -2.16 15.88 2.68
CA LEU A 155 -0.83 15.26 2.62
C LEU A 155 0.19 16.16 1.88
N ALA A 156 -0.22 16.83 0.81
CA ALA A 156 0.60 17.80 0.09
C ALA A 156 0.97 19.04 0.92
N GLU A 157 0.34 19.26 2.07
CA GLU A 157 0.67 20.36 3.00
C GLU A 157 1.59 19.91 4.15
N ALA A 158 2.10 18.68 4.14
CA ALA A 158 2.97 18.19 5.22
C ALA A 158 4.20 19.11 5.39
N PRO A 159 4.70 19.38 6.61
CA PRO A 159 5.83 20.29 6.79
C PRO A 159 7.14 19.77 6.18
N GLN A 160 7.34 18.46 6.23
CA GLN A 160 8.55 17.81 5.72
C GLN A 160 8.42 17.47 4.24
N GLY A 161 9.42 17.85 3.44
CA GLY A 161 9.43 17.59 2.00
C GLY A 161 9.30 16.10 1.66
N ILE A 162 9.99 15.21 2.38
CA ILE A 162 9.88 13.75 2.14
C ILE A 162 8.47 13.21 2.41
N CYS A 163 7.72 13.79 3.34
CA CYS A 163 6.34 13.40 3.63
C CYS A 163 5.34 13.96 2.61
N ARG A 164 5.54 15.21 2.16
CA ARG A 164 4.77 15.74 1.02
C ARG A 164 5.00 14.90 -0.23
N TRP A 165 6.22 14.43 -0.44
CA TRP A 165 6.60 13.69 -1.64
C TRP A 165 5.81 12.39 -1.82
N ALA A 166 5.53 11.68 -0.73
CA ALA A 166 4.69 10.48 -0.73
C ALA A 166 3.30 10.70 -1.34
N THR A 167 2.80 11.94 -1.33
CA THR A 167 1.50 12.32 -1.93
C THR A 167 1.47 12.05 -3.43
N LEU A 168 2.59 12.21 -4.15
CA LEU A 168 2.62 12.01 -5.60
C LEU A 168 2.32 10.56 -6.01
N GLN A 169 2.76 9.59 -5.21
CA GLN A 169 2.39 8.19 -5.41
C GLN A 169 0.88 7.94 -5.16
N ALA A 170 0.29 8.63 -4.18
CA ALA A 170 -1.15 8.56 -3.96
C ALA A 170 -1.94 9.17 -5.14
N VAL A 171 -1.45 10.27 -5.73
CA VAL A 171 -2.01 10.88 -6.94
C VAL A 171 -1.90 9.94 -8.13
N GLU A 172 -0.75 9.30 -8.35
CA GLU A 172 -0.57 8.34 -9.43
C GLU A 172 -1.59 7.19 -9.37
N ALA A 173 -1.90 6.71 -8.16
CA ALA A 173 -2.89 5.66 -7.93
C ALA A 173 -4.35 6.10 -8.14
N THR A 174 -4.64 7.40 -8.31
CA THR A 174 -6.03 7.86 -8.53
C THR A 174 -6.62 7.48 -9.89
N GLY A 175 -5.78 7.12 -10.86
CA GLY A 175 -6.17 6.78 -12.22
C GLY A 175 -6.17 7.99 -13.17
N PRO A 176 -6.50 7.81 -14.45
CA PRO A 176 -6.51 8.90 -15.41
C PRO A 176 -7.60 9.92 -15.06
N SER A 177 -7.22 11.19 -15.04
CA SER A 177 -8.16 12.31 -14.88
C SER A 177 -8.12 13.23 -16.11
N PRO A 178 -9.26 13.80 -16.51
CA PRO A 178 -9.29 14.83 -17.56
C PRO A 178 -8.42 16.04 -17.22
N HIS A 179 -8.12 16.84 -18.25
CA HIS A 179 -7.48 18.14 -18.08
C HIS A 179 -8.34 19.13 -17.30
N GLY A 180 -7.68 20.01 -16.54
CA GLY A 180 -8.32 21.03 -15.72
C GLY A 180 -8.96 20.47 -14.45
N THR A 181 -8.50 19.30 -14.01
CA THR A 181 -8.98 18.67 -12.77
C THR A 181 -8.18 19.16 -11.57
N ARG A 182 -8.68 18.86 -10.37
CA ARG A 182 -8.01 19.20 -9.12
C ARG A 182 -6.59 18.60 -9.03
N ILE A 183 -6.33 17.50 -9.74
CA ILE A 183 -4.99 16.91 -9.89
C ILE A 183 -4.05 17.88 -10.63
N ASP A 184 -4.49 18.51 -11.72
CA ASP A 184 -3.67 19.47 -12.46
C ASP A 184 -3.32 20.70 -11.60
N ASP A 185 -4.28 21.19 -10.82
CA ASP A 185 -4.07 22.31 -9.90
C ASP A 185 -3.01 21.95 -8.84
N LEU A 186 -3.15 20.76 -8.23
CA LEU A 186 -2.20 20.28 -7.23
C LEU A 186 -0.80 20.09 -7.82
N LEU A 187 -0.67 19.45 -8.98
CA LEU A 187 0.63 19.24 -9.62
C LEU A 187 1.27 20.58 -10.02
N THR A 188 0.47 21.56 -10.43
CA THR A 188 0.95 22.93 -10.70
C THR A 188 1.52 23.60 -9.45
N ILE A 189 0.88 23.40 -8.28
CA ILE A 189 1.41 23.88 -6.99
C ILE A 189 2.72 23.15 -6.66
N LEU A 190 2.74 21.81 -6.73
CA LEU A 190 3.89 20.98 -6.34
C LEU A 190 5.10 21.15 -7.26
N LYS A 191 4.91 21.57 -8.53
CA LYS A 191 6.01 21.99 -9.41
C LYS A 191 6.81 23.19 -8.90
N ASN A 192 6.28 23.92 -7.91
CA ASN A 192 6.96 25.03 -7.24
C ASN A 192 7.35 24.69 -5.79
N ASP A 193 7.28 23.42 -5.37
CA ASP A 193 7.65 23.00 -4.02
C ASP A 193 9.13 23.29 -3.71
N PRO A 194 9.50 23.71 -2.48
CA PRO A 194 10.90 23.90 -2.12
C PRO A 194 11.76 22.64 -2.22
N PHE A 195 11.17 21.44 -2.24
CA PHE A 195 11.88 20.18 -2.34
C PHE A 195 12.05 19.73 -3.80
N ASP A 196 13.29 19.68 -4.28
CA ASP A 196 13.65 19.44 -5.69
C ASP A 196 13.03 18.16 -6.27
N ALA A 197 12.99 17.10 -5.47
CA ALA A 197 12.44 15.81 -5.89
C ALA A 197 10.93 15.88 -6.19
N ILE A 198 10.18 16.66 -5.38
CA ILE A 198 8.75 16.90 -5.63
C ILE A 198 8.56 17.66 -6.93
N ARG A 199 9.33 18.73 -7.17
CA ARG A 199 9.18 19.51 -8.40
C ARG A 199 9.40 18.66 -9.65
N ALA A 200 10.45 17.85 -9.62
CA ALA A 200 10.81 16.96 -10.73
C ALA A 200 9.71 15.92 -10.99
N GLU A 201 9.29 15.19 -9.96
CA GLU A 201 8.25 14.16 -10.12
C GLU A 201 6.89 14.76 -10.47
N ALA A 202 6.49 15.90 -9.89
CA ALA A 202 5.23 16.55 -10.21
C ALA A 202 5.15 16.99 -11.69
N ALA A 203 6.26 17.50 -12.25
CA ALA A 203 6.34 17.86 -13.66
C ALA A 203 6.19 16.63 -14.56
N SER A 204 6.90 15.54 -14.23
CA SER A 204 6.82 14.29 -14.97
C SER A 204 5.45 13.63 -14.88
N LEU A 205 4.86 13.59 -13.69
CA LEU A 205 3.55 12.99 -13.47
C LEU A 205 2.46 13.76 -14.23
N GLN A 206 2.54 15.10 -14.26
CA GLN A 206 1.62 15.92 -15.06
C GLN A 206 1.70 15.58 -16.55
N GLU A 207 2.92 15.43 -17.09
CA GLU A 207 3.11 15.04 -18.49
C GLU A 207 2.61 13.62 -18.77
N THR A 208 2.92 12.66 -17.88
CA THR A 208 2.43 11.28 -17.99
C THR A 208 0.90 11.23 -18.00
N LEU A 209 0.23 11.96 -17.10
CA LEU A 209 -1.23 12.01 -17.05
C LEU A 209 -1.82 12.68 -18.31
N ARG A 210 -1.19 13.74 -18.82
CA ARG A 210 -1.57 14.39 -20.09
C ARG A 210 -1.50 13.42 -21.27
N LEU A 211 -0.42 12.65 -21.38
CA LEU A 211 -0.24 11.65 -22.43
C LEU A 211 -1.30 10.52 -22.33
N ARG A 212 -1.57 10.03 -21.11
CA ARG A 212 -2.62 9.03 -20.85
C ARG A 212 -4.02 9.52 -21.24
N ALA A 213 -4.37 10.77 -20.90
CA ALA A 213 -5.64 11.37 -21.28
C ALA A 213 -5.78 11.50 -22.81
N ALA A 214 -4.72 11.95 -23.50
CA ALA A 214 -4.70 12.06 -24.95
C ALA A 214 -4.87 10.70 -25.66
N ALA A 215 -4.23 9.65 -25.14
CA ALA A 215 -4.35 8.28 -25.65
C ALA A 215 -5.77 7.70 -25.47
N THR A 216 -6.41 8.01 -24.34
CA THR A 216 -7.78 7.57 -24.02
C THR A 216 -8.81 8.17 -25.00
N HIS A 217 -8.61 9.41 -25.45
CA HIS A 217 -9.49 10.08 -26.42
C HIS A 217 -9.32 9.60 -27.88
N GLN A 218 -8.27 8.84 -28.20
CA GLN A 218 -7.99 8.37 -29.56
C GLN A 218 -8.47 6.94 -29.85
N THR A 219 -9.04 6.23 -28.87
CA THR A 219 -9.39 4.80 -29.01
C THR A 219 -10.90 4.56 -28.81
N PRO A 220 -11.75 4.59 -29.87
CA PRO A 220 -13.18 4.39 -29.71
C PRO A 220 -13.64 2.92 -29.61
N THR A 221 -12.78 1.90 -29.76
CA THR A 221 -13.27 0.55 -30.07
C THR A 221 -12.45 -0.67 -29.61
N SER A 222 -11.30 -0.55 -28.93
CA SER A 222 -10.58 -1.77 -28.49
C SER A 222 -10.96 -2.21 -27.07
N THR A 223 -11.57 -3.39 -26.96
CA THR A 223 -11.87 -4.11 -25.72
C THR A 223 -10.64 -4.75 -25.07
N HIS A 224 -9.42 -4.43 -25.55
CA HIS A 224 -8.20 -5.12 -25.15
C HIS A 224 -7.40 -4.31 -24.12
N SER A 225 -7.30 -4.85 -22.91
CA SER A 225 -6.48 -4.32 -21.81
C SER A 225 -4.99 -4.19 -22.17
N GLN A 226 -4.51 -4.96 -23.15
CA GLN A 226 -3.11 -4.95 -23.62
C GLN A 226 -2.73 -3.64 -24.35
N ASP A 227 -3.66 -3.00 -25.07
CA ASP A 227 -3.39 -1.73 -25.76
C ASP A 227 -3.22 -0.58 -24.75
N TYR A 228 -4.04 -0.57 -23.69
CA TYR A 228 -3.91 0.38 -22.58
C TYR A 228 -2.59 0.21 -21.83
N ILE A 229 -2.15 -1.03 -21.59
CA ILE A 229 -0.86 -1.32 -20.93
C ILE A 229 0.29 -0.82 -21.81
N SER A 230 0.26 -1.09 -23.12
CA SER A 230 1.31 -0.63 -24.04
C SER A 230 1.41 0.89 -24.15
N LEU A 231 0.27 1.61 -24.15
CA LEU A 231 0.25 3.08 -24.18
C LEU A 231 0.70 3.69 -22.85
N ASN A 232 0.35 3.05 -21.74
CA ASN A 232 0.83 3.43 -20.42
C ASN A 232 2.36 3.28 -20.31
N ASP A 233 2.89 2.15 -20.77
CA ASP A 233 4.33 1.88 -20.78
C ASP A 233 5.08 2.89 -21.67
N GLN A 234 4.51 3.28 -22.81
CA GLN A 234 5.09 4.32 -23.67
C GLN A 234 5.10 5.71 -23.02
N ALA A 235 4.01 6.11 -22.35
CA ALA A 235 3.95 7.39 -21.65
C ALA A 235 5.00 7.45 -20.51
N VAL A 236 5.12 6.37 -19.75
CA VAL A 236 6.13 6.23 -18.68
C VAL A 236 7.55 6.21 -19.26
N GLN A 237 7.82 5.48 -20.34
CA GLN A 237 9.14 5.46 -20.99
C GLN A 237 9.55 6.82 -21.55
N THR A 238 8.58 7.59 -22.06
CA THR A 238 8.84 8.93 -22.64
C THR A 238 9.26 9.93 -21.55
N THR A 239 8.69 9.81 -20.34
CA THR A 239 8.99 10.70 -19.21
C THR A 239 10.11 10.15 -18.30
N ALA A 240 10.43 8.86 -18.37
CA ALA A 240 11.49 8.21 -17.59
C ALA A 240 12.89 8.84 -17.78
N GLY A 241 13.17 9.42 -18.95
CA GLY A 241 14.42 10.15 -19.19
C GLY A 241 14.52 11.51 -18.49
N GLN A 242 13.44 11.99 -17.87
CA GLN A 242 13.32 13.34 -17.30
C GLN A 242 13.19 13.36 -15.76
N THR A 243 12.93 12.21 -15.12
CA THR A 243 12.75 12.12 -13.66
C THR A 243 13.92 11.38 -13.01
N PRO A 244 14.74 12.05 -12.18
CA PRO A 244 15.92 11.41 -11.58
C PRO A 244 15.59 10.24 -10.62
N MET A 245 14.46 10.31 -9.92
CA MET A 245 13.96 9.28 -8.97
C MET A 245 12.52 9.64 -8.58
N THR A 246 11.59 8.69 -8.58
CA THR A 246 10.25 8.88 -8.00
C THR A 246 10.22 8.51 -6.51
N PHE A 247 9.17 8.88 -5.79
CA PHE A 247 8.97 8.43 -4.41
C PHE A 247 8.81 6.90 -4.32
N SER A 248 8.16 6.29 -5.33
CA SER A 248 8.05 4.84 -5.45
C SER A 248 9.43 4.18 -5.60
N ASP A 249 10.29 4.73 -6.46
CA ASP A 249 11.68 4.26 -6.63
C ASP A 249 12.47 4.39 -5.34
N LEU A 250 12.35 5.53 -4.64
CA LEU A 250 12.99 5.75 -3.35
C LEU A 250 12.54 4.67 -2.35
N SER A 251 11.23 4.42 -2.26
CA SER A 251 10.64 3.47 -1.32
C SER A 251 11.18 2.05 -1.54
N ILE A 252 11.20 1.59 -2.79
CA ILE A 252 11.72 0.27 -3.18
C ILE A 252 13.22 0.17 -2.85
N ARG A 253 14.01 1.15 -3.28
CA ARG A 253 15.48 1.13 -3.08
C ARG A 253 15.85 1.24 -1.60
N PHE A 254 15.16 2.09 -0.85
CA PHE A 254 15.38 2.25 0.57
C PHE A 254 15.12 0.94 1.30
N TRP A 255 14.03 0.24 0.97
CA TRP A 255 13.71 -1.04 1.59
C TRP A 255 14.74 -2.13 1.32
N HIS A 256 15.35 -2.16 0.13
CA HIS A 256 16.44 -3.09 -0.16
C HIS A 256 17.76 -2.76 0.56
N HIS A 257 17.94 -1.53 1.04
CA HIS A 257 19.16 -1.08 1.69
C HIS A 257 19.05 -1.00 3.22
N HIS A 258 17.87 -0.66 3.72
CA HIS A 258 17.63 -0.39 5.12
C HIS A 258 17.39 -1.68 5.90
N VAL A 259 18.28 -1.96 6.85
CA VAL A 259 18.27 -3.20 7.65
C VAL A 259 17.58 -3.06 8.99
N ALA A 260 17.37 -1.82 9.48
CA ALA A 260 16.65 -1.61 10.73
C ALA A 260 15.15 -1.81 10.52
N ALA A 261 14.48 -2.33 11.55
CA ALA A 261 13.04 -2.57 11.47
C ALA A 261 12.27 -1.25 11.36
N ASP A 262 12.69 -0.23 12.12
CA ASP A 262 12.16 1.12 12.13
C ASP A 262 12.97 2.05 11.24
N TYR A 263 12.35 3.17 10.85
CA TYR A 263 13.00 4.23 10.11
C TYR A 263 12.34 5.56 10.46
N THR A 264 13.04 6.66 10.16
CA THR A 264 12.56 8.03 10.30
C THR A 264 12.61 8.77 8.96
N PRO A 265 11.87 9.87 8.80
CA PRO A 265 12.01 10.75 7.63
C PRO A 265 13.46 11.22 7.39
N ALA A 266 14.25 11.38 8.46
CA ALA A 266 15.66 11.74 8.36
C ALA A 266 16.51 10.62 7.73
N ASP A 267 16.21 9.35 8.03
CA ASP A 267 16.91 8.21 7.42
C ASP A 267 16.67 8.14 5.91
N LEU A 268 15.44 8.42 5.47
CA LEU A 268 15.10 8.53 4.04
C LEU A 268 15.84 9.67 3.35
N LEU A 269 15.90 10.84 3.99
CA LEU A 269 16.63 11.99 3.46
C LEU A 269 18.14 11.72 3.37
N ALA A 270 18.71 11.06 4.39
CA ALA A 270 20.10 10.65 4.40
C ALA A 270 20.38 9.65 3.25
N PHE A 271 19.51 8.65 3.08
CA PHE A 271 19.61 7.70 1.98
C PHE A 271 19.51 8.39 0.62
N LEU A 272 18.51 9.26 0.40
CA LEU A 272 18.35 10.02 -0.85
C LEU A 272 19.60 10.85 -1.19
N ALA A 273 20.24 11.48 -0.20
CA ALA A 273 21.47 12.23 -0.40
C ALA A 273 22.62 11.34 -0.91
N THR A 274 22.72 10.08 -0.46
CA THR A 274 23.72 9.13 -0.97
C THR A 274 23.46 8.75 -2.43
N GLN A 275 22.18 8.63 -2.84
CA GLN A 275 21.82 8.28 -4.21
C GLN A 275 22.20 9.39 -5.20
N ASN A 276 22.01 10.65 -4.81
CA ASN A 276 22.36 11.81 -5.63
C ASN A 276 23.87 12.05 -5.73
N GLY A 277 24.67 11.58 -4.77
CA GLY A 277 26.13 11.69 -4.77
C GLY A 277 26.82 10.79 -5.80
N HIS A 278 26.23 9.64 -6.14
CA HIS A 278 26.80 8.68 -7.10
C HIS A 278 26.62 9.10 -8.57
N CYS A 279 25.79 10.11 -8.85
CA CYS A 279 25.54 10.61 -10.21
C CYS A 279 26.53 11.71 -10.66
N LYS A 280 27.50 12.12 -9.83
CA LYS A 280 28.46 13.19 -10.14
C LYS A 280 29.86 12.71 -10.57
N THR A 281 30.09 11.41 -10.74
CA THR A 281 31.41 10.83 -11.10
C THR A 281 31.43 10.10 -12.44
N VAL A 282 30.82 10.70 -13.47
CA VAL A 282 31.16 10.41 -14.86
C VAL A 282 31.36 11.75 -15.55
N THR A 283 32.64 12.12 -15.67
CA THR A 283 33.13 13.25 -16.50
C THR A 283 33.83 12.66 -17.71
#